data_AF-A0A367M149-F1
#
_entry.id   AF-A0A367M149-F1
#
_cell.length_a   1.000
_cell.length_b   1.000
_cell.length_c   1.000
_cell.angle_alpha   90.00
_cell.angle_beta   90.00
_cell.angle_gamma   90.00
#
_symmetry.space_group_name_H-M   'P 1'
#
loop_
_entity.id
_entity.type
_entity.pdbx_description
1 polymer ?
#
loop_
_entity_poly.entity_id
_entity_poly.type
_entity_poly.pdbx_seq_one_letter_code
_entity_poly.pdbx_strand_id
1 'polypeptide(L)'
;MQERIPDELTLPELTLRGLILGALITVVFTASNVYLGLKVGLTFASSIPAAVISMAVLRYFSGANILENNMVQTQASAAGTLSSIIFILPGLLMIGYWSGFPFWQTAAICSIGGILGVLYTIPLRRVMVVQSELPYPEGVAAAEILRV
;
A
#
# COMPACT_ATOMS: atom_id res chain seq x y z
N MET A 1 13.14 -11.83 -17.80
CA MET A 1 14.41 -11.55 -17.09
C MET A 1 14.56 -10.03 -17.04
N GLN A 2 13.96 -9.42 -16.00
CA GLN A 2 13.83 -7.98 -15.85
C GLN A 2 15.21 -7.34 -15.65
N GLU A 3 15.48 -6.29 -16.42
CA GLU A 3 16.66 -5.44 -16.36
C GLU A 3 16.75 -4.81 -14.96
N ARG A 4 17.47 -5.49 -14.07
CA ARG A 4 17.78 -5.07 -12.70
C ARG A 4 18.67 -3.83 -12.81
N ILE A 5 18.27 -2.73 -12.19
CA ILE A 5 19.11 -1.53 -12.06
C ILE A 5 20.43 -1.98 -11.39
N PRO A 6 21.61 -1.70 -11.97
CA PRO A 6 22.89 -2.16 -11.42
C PRO A 6 23.13 -1.60 -10.03
N ASP A 7 23.66 -2.44 -9.12
CA ASP A 7 23.92 -2.14 -7.70
C ASP A 7 24.92 -0.97 -7.47
N GLU A 8 25.51 -0.42 -8.54
CA GLU A 8 26.49 0.67 -8.52
C GLU A 8 25.86 2.08 -8.43
N LEU A 9 24.56 2.23 -8.72
CA LEU A 9 23.84 3.50 -8.58
C LEU A 9 23.25 3.63 -7.17
N THR A 10 23.99 4.28 -6.27
CA THR A 10 23.52 4.68 -4.92
C THR A 10 22.52 5.83 -5.01
N LEU A 11 21.35 5.51 -5.53
CA LEU A 11 20.22 6.41 -5.49
C LEU A 11 19.55 6.30 -4.10
N PRO A 12 19.21 7.42 -3.42
CA PRO A 12 18.56 7.36 -2.12
C PRO A 12 17.17 6.69 -2.24
N GLU A 13 17.05 5.47 -1.71
CA GLU A 13 15.80 4.70 -1.69
C GLU A 13 14.82 5.21 -0.65
N LEU A 14 15.33 5.74 0.47
CA LEU A 14 14.54 6.25 1.58
C LEU A 14 14.70 7.77 1.66
N THR A 15 13.83 8.49 0.95
CA THR A 15 13.78 9.95 1.03
C THR A 15 12.74 10.38 2.06
N LEU A 16 13.07 11.39 2.88
CA LEU A 16 12.11 11.97 3.81
C LEU A 16 10.88 12.55 3.08
N ARG A 17 11.09 13.06 1.86
CA ARG A 17 10.04 13.63 1.01
C ARG A 17 9.04 12.58 0.54
N GLY A 18 9.53 11.49 -0.05
CA GLY A 18 8.70 10.34 -0.45
C GLY A 18 7.98 9.71 0.73
N LEU A 19 8.63 9.62 1.90
CA LEU A 19 7.98 9.11 3.11
C LEU A 19 6.79 9.97 3.55
N ILE A 20 6.94 11.30 3.56
CA ILE A 20 5.85 12.22 3.92
C ILE A 20 4.73 12.18 2.87
N LEU A 21 5.10 12.23 1.59
CA LEU A 21 4.14 12.20 0.49
C LEU A 21 3.31 10.90 0.52
N GLY A 22 4.00 9.76 0.60
CA GLY A 22 3.34 8.47 0.65
C GLY A 22 2.54 8.25 1.93
N ALA A 23 3.00 8.72 3.09
CA ALA A 23 2.18 8.70 4.31
C ALA A 23 0.87 9.50 4.15
N LEU A 24 0.93 10.68 3.52
CA LEU A 24 -0.24 11.52 3.30
C LEU A 24 -1.23 10.86 2.31
N ILE A 25 -0.70 10.29 1.22
CA ILE A 25 -1.48 9.50 0.27
C ILE A 25 -2.12 8.29 0.96
N THR A 26 -1.35 7.54 1.76
CA THR A 26 -1.84 6.38 2.53
C THR A 26 -3.02 6.75 3.41
N VAL A 27 -2.95 7.85 4.17
CA VAL A 27 -4.07 8.28 5.03
C VAL A 27 -5.31 8.58 4.20
N VAL A 28 -5.17 9.34 3.11
CA VAL A 28 -6.30 9.71 2.24
C VAL A 28 -6.93 8.49 1.57
N PHE A 29 -6.11 7.57 1.05
CA PHE A 29 -6.59 6.36 0.38
C PHE A 29 -7.19 5.36 1.36
N THR A 30 -6.61 5.18 2.56
CA THR A 30 -7.22 4.36 3.59
C THR A 30 -8.58 4.91 4.00
N ALA A 31 -8.71 6.22 4.24
CA ALA A 31 -10.00 6.83 4.57
C ALA A 31 -11.03 6.66 3.43
N SER A 32 -10.59 6.86 2.18
CA SER A 32 -11.43 6.69 1.00
C SER A 32 -11.90 5.25 0.83
N ASN A 33 -11.00 4.27 0.96
CA ASN A 33 -11.33 2.85 0.86
C ASN A 33 -12.23 2.38 2.01
N VAL A 34 -12.02 2.89 3.23
CA VAL A 34 -12.90 2.59 4.36
C VAL A 34 -14.31 3.13 4.11
N TYR A 35 -14.43 4.38 3.67
CA TYR A 35 -15.72 4.99 3.37
C TYR A 35 -16.46 4.29 2.22
N LEU A 36 -15.79 4.10 1.08
CA LEU A 36 -16.37 3.43 -0.08
C LEU A 36 -16.71 1.97 0.22
N GLY A 37 -15.84 1.30 0.98
CA GLY A 37 -16.05 -0.06 1.43
C GLY A 37 -17.29 -0.23 2.31
N LEU A 38 -17.50 0.68 3.26
CA LEU A 38 -18.70 0.65 4.12
C LEU A 38 -19.98 1.07 3.38
N LYS A 39 -19.87 1.99 2.41
CA LYS A 39 -21.04 2.54 1.71
C LYS A 39 -21.49 1.71 0.50
N VAL A 40 -20.55 1.22 -0.29
CA VAL A 40 -20.78 0.59 -1.60
C VAL A 40 -20.37 -0.90 -1.59
N GLY A 41 -19.66 -1.36 -0.56
CA GLY A 41 -19.19 -2.75 -0.46
C GLY A 41 -18.03 -3.09 -1.39
N LEU A 42 -17.52 -2.12 -2.15
CA LEU A 42 -16.43 -2.28 -3.12
C LEU A 42 -15.24 -1.41 -2.73
N THR A 43 -14.04 -1.96 -2.87
CA THR A 43 -12.76 -1.23 -2.73
C THR A 43 -12.10 -1.11 -4.11
N PHE A 44 -11.28 -0.09 -4.31
CA PHE A 44 -10.55 0.12 -5.56
C PHE A 44 -9.05 -0.02 -5.36
N ALA A 45 -8.36 -0.54 -6.38
CA ALA A 45 -6.91 -0.64 -6.39
C ALA A 45 -6.30 0.76 -6.26
N SER A 46 -5.65 1.02 -5.12
CA SER A 46 -5.13 2.33 -4.76
C SER A 46 -3.73 2.61 -5.32
N SER A 47 -3.05 1.57 -5.81
CA SER A 47 -1.64 1.61 -6.21
C SER A 47 -1.39 2.41 -7.50
N ILE A 48 -2.25 2.28 -8.52
CA ILE A 48 -2.07 2.96 -9.82
C ILE A 48 -2.31 4.48 -9.68
N PRO A 49 -3.43 4.95 -9.10
CA PRO A 49 -3.65 6.39 -8.93
C PRO A 49 -2.60 7.03 -8.03
N ALA A 50 -2.19 6.34 -6.95
CA ALA A 50 -1.15 6.83 -6.06
C ALA A 50 0.21 6.99 -6.76
N ALA A 51 0.60 6.04 -7.62
CA ALA A 51 1.83 6.16 -8.41
C ALA A 51 1.78 7.37 -9.35
N VAL A 52 0.65 7.61 -10.03
CA VAL A 52 0.47 8.77 -10.92
C VAL A 52 0.52 10.10 -10.15
N ILE A 53 -0.13 10.18 -9.00
CA ILE A 53 -0.10 11.36 -8.12
C ILE A 53 1.33 11.59 -7.62
N SER A 54 2.01 10.53 -7.18
CA SER A 54 3.40 10.58 -6.72
C SER A 54 4.32 11.14 -7.81
N MET A 55 4.21 10.64 -9.05
CA MET A 55 4.97 11.14 -10.19
C MET A 55 4.67 12.60 -10.49
N ALA A 56 3.40 13.00 -10.49
CA ALA A 56 3.01 14.39 -10.77
C ALA A 56 3.56 15.38 -9.73
N VAL A 57 3.56 14.99 -8.45
CA VAL A 57 4.06 15.83 -7.35
C VAL A 57 5.59 15.84 -7.32
N LEU A 58 6.24 14.69 -7.49
CA LEU A 58 7.70 14.58 -7.48
C LEU A 58 8.34 15.25 -8.71
N ARG A 59 7.64 15.34 -9.85
CA ARG A 59 8.12 16.05 -11.04
C ARG A 59 8.37 17.55 -10.82
N TYR A 60 7.74 18.16 -9.81
CA TYR A 60 8.03 19.56 -9.41
C TYR A 60 9.32 19.71 -8.60
N PHE A 61 9.91 18.61 -8.12
CA PHE A 61 11.15 18.61 -7.36
C PHE A 61 12.28 18.01 -8.20
N SER A 62 13.33 18.80 -8.45
CA SER A 62 14.54 18.34 -9.15
C SER A 62 15.26 17.26 -8.33
N GLY A 63 15.15 15.99 -8.77
CA GLY A 63 15.71 14.81 -8.12
C GLY A 63 14.79 13.58 -8.01
N ALA A 64 13.59 13.64 -8.61
CA ALA A 64 12.65 12.53 -8.62
C ALA A 64 13.27 11.23 -9.15
N ASN A 65 13.13 10.16 -8.38
CA ASN A 65 13.73 8.87 -8.69
C ASN A 65 12.65 7.76 -8.73
N ILE A 66 12.88 6.74 -9.56
CA ILE A 66 12.01 5.58 -9.72
C ILE A 66 11.86 4.85 -8.37
N LEU A 67 12.93 4.77 -7.55
CA LEU A 67 12.91 4.12 -6.24
C LEU A 67 12.02 4.86 -5.24
N GLU A 68 11.99 6.20 -5.28
CA GLU A 68 11.16 7.02 -4.41
C GLU A 68 9.67 6.87 -4.74
N ASN A 69 9.33 6.85 -6.04
CA ASN A 69 7.95 6.57 -6.47
C ASN A 69 7.52 5.14 -6.13
N ASN A 70 8.41 4.16 -6.26
CA ASN A 70 8.12 2.77 -5.87
C ASN A 70 7.86 2.65 -4.36
N MET A 71 8.58 3.41 -3.53
CA MET A 71 8.32 3.49 -2.09
C MET A 71 6.92 4.03 -1.81
N VAL A 72 6.54 5.15 -2.44
CA VAL A 72 5.20 5.76 -2.29
C VAL A 72 4.10 4.80 -2.76
N GLN A 73 4.30 4.15 -3.90
CA GLN A 73 3.36 3.16 -4.43
C GLN A 73 3.18 1.98 -3.47
N THR A 74 4.26 1.49 -2.87
CA THR A 74 4.21 0.39 -1.89
C THR A 74 3.40 0.80 -0.65
N GLN A 75 3.60 2.02 -0.15
CA GLN A 75 2.83 2.57 0.97
C GLN A 75 1.33 2.71 0.64
N ALA A 76 1.01 3.18 -0.58
CA ALA A 76 -0.37 3.29 -1.04
C ALA A 76 -1.04 1.92 -1.26
N SER A 77 -0.28 0.93 -1.71
CA SER A 77 -0.77 -0.46 -1.83
C SER A 77 -1.12 -1.04 -0.46
N ALA A 78 -0.24 -0.84 0.53
CA ALA A 78 -0.50 -1.23 1.92
C ALA A 78 -1.72 -0.52 2.52
N ALA A 79 -1.97 0.74 2.14
CA ALA A 79 -3.15 1.49 2.55
C ALA A 79 -4.45 0.78 2.17
N GLY A 80 -4.50 0.23 0.95
CA GLY A 80 -5.65 -0.51 0.41
C GLY A 80 -5.88 -1.85 1.11
N THR A 81 -4.82 -2.58 1.45
CA THR A 81 -4.95 -3.87 2.15
C THR A 81 -5.37 -3.67 3.61
N LEU A 82 -4.83 -2.65 4.30
CA LEU A 82 -5.21 -2.30 5.67
C LEU A 82 -6.69 -1.90 5.79
N SER A 83 -7.26 -1.27 4.76
CA SER A 83 -8.69 -0.93 4.74
C SER A 83 -9.62 -2.14 4.71
N SER A 84 -9.16 -3.37 4.46
CA SER A 84 -9.99 -4.59 4.50
C SER A 84 -10.64 -4.87 5.86
N ILE A 85 -10.22 -4.16 6.92
CA ILE A 85 -10.85 -4.19 8.24
C ILE A 85 -12.35 -3.84 8.19
N ILE A 86 -12.80 -3.13 7.16
CA ILE A 86 -14.23 -2.84 6.87
C ILE A 86 -15.10 -4.09 6.77
N PHE A 87 -14.53 -5.27 6.49
CA PHE A 87 -15.31 -6.50 6.39
C PHE A 87 -15.43 -7.20 7.76
N ILE A 88 -14.48 -6.96 8.65
CA ILE A 88 -14.38 -7.63 9.95
C ILE A 88 -15.18 -6.85 11.01
N LEU A 89 -14.98 -5.55 11.09
CA LEU A 89 -15.55 -4.72 12.16
C LEU A 89 -17.10 -4.66 12.12
N PRO A 90 -17.76 -4.44 10.97
CA PRO A 90 -19.21 -4.55 10.89
C PRO A 90 -19.71 -5.98 11.14
N GLY A 91 -18.96 -7.01 10.72
CA GLY A 91 -19.31 -8.41 10.99
C GLY A 91 -19.39 -8.72 12.49
N LEU A 92 -18.42 -8.22 13.28
CA LEU A 92 -18.42 -8.33 14.74
C LEU A 92 -19.58 -7.59 15.41
N LEU A 93 -20.02 -6.48 14.82
CA LEU A 93 -21.20 -5.74 15.29
C LEU A 93 -22.49 -6.50 14.96
N MET A 94 -22.59 -7.05 13.74
CA MET A 94 -23.77 -7.78 13.27
C MET A 94 -24.02 -9.08 14.04
N ILE A 95 -22.97 -9.78 14.50
CA ILE A 95 -23.10 -10.98 15.33
C ILE A 95 -23.48 -10.65 16.79
N GLY A 96 -23.59 -9.37 17.16
CA GLY A 96 -23.99 -8.92 18.49
C GLY A 96 -22.92 -9.06 19.56
N TYR A 97 -21.67 -9.35 19.18
CA TYR A 97 -20.54 -9.43 20.12
C TYR A 97 -20.15 -8.05 20.68
N TRP A 98 -20.33 -7.00 19.88
CA TRP A 98 -20.08 -5.62 20.29
C TRP A 98 -21.35 -4.76 20.25
N SER A 99 -21.60 -4.05 21.36
CA SER A 99 -22.58 -2.96 21.46
C SER A 99 -21.90 -1.63 21.13
N GLY A 100 -21.63 -1.41 19.83
CA GLY A 100 -20.97 -0.21 19.30
C GLY A 100 -19.52 -0.45 18.83
N PHE A 101 -18.71 0.62 18.73
CA PHE A 101 -17.30 0.55 18.34
C PHE A 101 -16.38 0.89 19.51
N PRO A 102 -15.95 -0.09 20.33
CA PRO A 102 -14.98 0.16 21.40
C PRO A 102 -13.64 0.58 20.79
N PHE A 103 -13.26 1.85 20.97
CA PHE A 103 -12.12 2.46 20.30
C PHE A 103 -10.80 1.72 20.57
N TRP A 104 -10.53 1.39 21.85
CA TRP A 104 -9.29 0.71 22.24
C TRP A 104 -9.18 -0.73 21.73
N GLN A 105 -10.29 -1.47 21.74
CA GLN A 105 -10.30 -2.85 21.21
C GLN A 105 -10.16 -2.84 19.69
N THR A 106 -10.86 -1.93 19.01
CA THR A 106 -10.75 -1.73 17.57
C THR A 106 -9.32 -1.33 17.18
N ALA A 107 -8.73 -0.36 17.89
CA ALA A 107 -7.36 0.07 17.67
C ALA A 107 -6.35 -1.06 17.90
N ALA A 108 -6.52 -1.86 18.96
CA ALA A 108 -5.66 -2.99 19.24
C ALA A 108 -5.75 -4.07 18.16
N ILE A 109 -6.96 -4.42 17.71
CA ILE A 109 -7.19 -5.42 16.65
C ILE A 109 -6.59 -4.94 15.32
N CYS A 110 -6.83 -3.68 14.93
CA CYS A 110 -6.24 -3.09 13.74
C CYS A 110 -4.70 -3.06 13.81
N SER A 111 -4.14 -2.71 14.98
CA SER A 111 -2.69 -2.64 15.18
C SER A 111 -2.04 -4.02 15.09
N ILE A 112 -2.62 -5.02 15.77
CA ILE A 112 -2.13 -6.41 15.73
C ILE A 112 -2.24 -6.98 14.32
N GLY A 113 -3.37 -6.74 13.63
CA GLY A 113 -3.57 -7.16 12.24
C GLY A 113 -2.56 -6.53 11.28
N GLY A 114 -2.30 -5.23 11.43
CA GLY A 114 -1.27 -4.52 10.66
C GLY A 114 0.12 -5.07 10.90
N ILE A 115 0.52 -5.27 12.16
CA ILE A 115 1.82 -5.84 12.54
C ILE A 115 1.96 -7.25 11.97
N LEU A 116 0.92 -8.10 12.10
CA LEU A 116 0.92 -9.45 11.54
C LEU A 116 1.09 -9.43 10.02
N GLY A 117 0.41 -8.52 9.31
CA GLY A 117 0.56 -8.37 7.86
C GLY A 117 2.00 -8.03 7.45
N VAL A 118 2.65 -7.11 8.17
CA VAL A 118 4.05 -6.76 7.95
C VAL A 118 4.96 -7.97 8.20
N LEU A 119 4.75 -8.70 9.28
CA LEU A 119 5.54 -9.89 9.61
C LEU A 119 5.37 -11.00 8.55
N TYR A 120 4.14 -11.24 8.09
CA TYR A 120 3.84 -12.26 7.09
C TYR A 120 4.34 -11.90 5.69
N THR A 121 4.68 -10.64 5.42
CA THR A 121 5.28 -10.23 4.14
C THR A 121 6.61 -10.95 3.88
N ILE A 122 7.39 -11.23 4.93
CA ILE A 122 8.70 -11.90 4.82
C ILE A 122 8.58 -13.33 4.27
N PRO A 123 7.79 -14.25 4.86
CA PRO A 123 7.63 -15.59 4.31
C PRO A 123 6.87 -15.60 2.98
N LEU A 124 5.83 -14.76 2.81
CA LEU A 124 5.08 -14.69 1.55
C LEU A 124 5.99 -14.30 0.38
N ARG A 125 6.89 -13.33 0.57
CA ARG A 125 7.86 -12.94 -0.45
C ARG A 125 8.69 -14.13 -0.93
N ARG A 126 9.13 -15.01 -0.01
CA ARG A 126 9.91 -16.19 -0.40
C ARG A 126 9.11 -17.14 -1.28
N VAL A 127 7.87 -17.43 -0.91
CA VAL A 127 7.03 -18.39 -1.64
C VAL A 127 6.55 -17.82 -2.98
N MET A 128 6.12 -16.55 -2.99
CA MET A 128 5.53 -15.93 -4.17
C MET A 128 6.60 -15.43 -5.16
N VAL A 129 7.68 -14.79 -4.67
CA VAL A 129 8.67 -14.12 -5.54
C VAL A 129 9.89 -14.99 -5.83
N VAL A 130 10.44 -15.67 -4.82
CA VAL A 130 11.71 -16.39 -4.99
C VAL A 130 11.50 -17.79 -5.57
N GLN A 131 10.38 -18.43 -5.24
CA GLN A 131 10.13 -19.84 -5.57
C GLN A 131 9.11 -20.04 -6.70
N SER A 132 8.55 -18.97 -7.29
CA SER A 132 7.48 -19.06 -8.29
C SER A 132 7.71 -18.12 -9.47
N GLU A 133 7.57 -18.64 -10.69
CA GLU A 133 7.60 -17.86 -11.94
C GLU A 133 6.20 -17.32 -12.28
N LEU A 134 5.68 -16.44 -11.42
CA LEU A 134 4.42 -15.76 -11.69
C LEU A 134 4.64 -14.59 -12.66
N PRO A 135 3.82 -14.43 -13.71
CA PRO A 135 3.78 -13.18 -14.45
C PRO A 135 3.18 -12.13 -13.49
N TYR A 136 3.90 -11.05 -13.21
CA TYR A 136 3.47 -9.95 -12.33
C TYR A 136 2.87 -8.79 -13.16
N PRO A 137 1.69 -8.93 -13.79
CA PRO A 137 1.19 -7.95 -14.76
C PRO A 137 1.00 -6.55 -14.17
N GLU A 138 0.50 -6.42 -12.94
CA GLU A 138 0.34 -5.11 -12.28
C GLU A 138 1.68 -4.46 -11.94
N GLY A 139 2.66 -5.26 -11.49
CA GLY A 139 4.00 -4.78 -11.21
C GLY A 139 4.72 -4.31 -12.47
N VAL A 140 4.54 -5.05 -13.58
CA VAL A 140 5.06 -4.67 -14.91
C VAL A 140 4.38 -3.40 -15.42
N ALA A 141 3.05 -3.29 -15.31
CA ALA A 141 2.33 -2.09 -15.71
C ALA A 141 2.77 -0.86 -14.91
N ALA A 142 2.90 -0.99 -13.58
CA ALA A 142 3.38 0.10 -12.75
C ALA A 142 4.82 0.52 -13.10
N ALA A 143 5.71 -0.45 -13.33
CA ALA A 143 7.08 -0.19 -13.74
C ALA A 143 7.15 0.55 -15.10
N GLU A 144 6.25 0.22 -16.03
CA GLU A 144 6.20 0.89 -17.33
C GLU A 144 5.68 2.33 -17.22
N ILE A 145 4.73 2.61 -16.31
CA ILE A 145 4.30 4.00 -16.04
C ILE A 145 5.44 4.80 -15.41
N LEU A 146 6.25 4.17 -14.55
CA LEU A 146 7.40 4.81 -13.88
C LEU A 146 8.61 5.05 -14.79
N ARG A 147 8.63 4.50 -16.01
CA ARG A 147 9.71 4.70 -16.99
C ARG A 147 9.58 5.98 -17.82
N VAL A 148 8.44 6.65 -17.79
CA VAL A 148 8.12 7.85 -18.59
C VAL A 148 8.38 9.12 -17.82
#